data_AF-A0AAE6NTJ2-F1
#
_entry.id   AF-A0AAE6NTJ2-F1
#
_cell.length_a   1.000
_cell.length_b   1.000
_cell.length_c   1.000
_cell.angle_alpha   90.00
_cell.angle_beta   90.00
_cell.angle_gamma   90.00
#
_symmetry.space_group_name_H-M   'P 1'
#
loop_
_entity.id
_entity.type
_entity.pdbx_description
1 polymer ?
#
loop_
_entity_poly.entity_id
_entity_poly.type
_entity_poly.pdbx_seq_one_letter_code
_entity_poly.pdbx_strand_id
1 'polypeptide(L)'
;MTLRNYPDLTRGEGRWLNLWAAFDLTAEYLGTFTLDQLHEMASREGKWISAVQYRRAGQRIDEAALATRFNGLCKGDSPFDFTGFRISPVRNESDDPECTCFEVCEPGEQAFWSVYGFHAEAREWLLVHDCEAGEEGEILARLVELTGHLVEYRDAGKAYANTRLADLPEIIGQRILDEVPDQDDPAARADDADAHPLTDLRERILEAIQRRA
;
A
#
# COMPACT_ATOMS: atom_id res chain seq x y z
N MET A 1 0.24 -18.81 30.37
CA MET A 1 -0.51 -18.64 29.10
C MET A 1 -1.96 -18.34 29.47
N THR A 2 -2.55 -17.26 28.96
CA THR A 2 -3.84 -16.74 29.48
C THR A 2 -4.96 -17.00 28.48
N LEU A 3 -6.00 -17.71 28.92
CA LEU A 3 -7.25 -17.90 28.19
C LEU A 3 -8.10 -16.63 28.28
N ARG A 4 -8.84 -16.32 27.21
CA ARG A 4 -9.66 -15.12 27.06
C ARG A 4 -11.12 -15.47 26.79
N ASN A 5 -12.02 -14.59 27.22
CA ASN A 5 -13.42 -14.69 26.87
C ASN A 5 -13.69 -14.06 25.50
N TYR A 6 -14.82 -14.41 24.91
CA TYR A 6 -15.25 -13.93 23.60
C TYR A 6 -15.23 -12.38 23.43
N PRO A 7 -15.67 -11.56 24.40
CA PRO A 7 -15.64 -10.11 24.26
C PRO A 7 -14.23 -9.50 24.25
N ASP A 8 -13.23 -10.25 24.72
CA ASP A 8 -11.84 -9.79 24.84
C ASP A 8 -11.01 -10.10 23.58
N LEU A 9 -11.63 -10.65 22.54
CA LEU A 9 -10.98 -11.00 21.29
C LEU A 9 -10.92 -9.79 20.37
N THR A 10 -9.78 -9.64 19.71
CA THR A 10 -9.55 -8.57 18.74
C THR A 10 -9.27 -9.17 17.37
N ARG A 11 -9.74 -8.50 16.31
CA ARG A 11 -9.55 -8.94 14.93
C ARG A 11 -8.07 -8.88 14.51
N GLY A 12 -7.32 -7.93 15.07
CA GLY A 12 -6.04 -7.48 14.53
C GLY A 12 -6.26 -6.22 13.71
N GLU A 13 -5.34 -5.26 13.82
CA GLU A 13 -5.35 -4.01 13.06
C GLU A 13 -4.53 -4.20 11.78
N GLY A 14 -5.01 -3.68 10.64
CA GLY A 14 -4.32 -3.74 9.34
C GLY A 14 -4.33 -5.12 8.65
N ARG A 15 -3.22 -5.47 7.99
CA ARG A 15 -3.08 -6.63 7.07
C ARG A 15 -3.14 -8.04 7.69
N TRP A 16 -3.08 -8.15 9.03
CA TRP A 16 -2.97 -9.45 9.73
C TRP A 16 -4.20 -9.72 10.60
N LEU A 17 -4.93 -10.79 10.29
CA LEU A 17 -6.00 -11.32 11.14
C LEU A 17 -5.41 -12.15 12.26
N ASN A 18 -5.81 -11.84 13.50
CA ASN A 18 -5.53 -12.70 14.64
C ASN A 18 -6.27 -14.03 14.48
N LEU A 19 -5.53 -15.11 14.70
CA LEU A 19 -6.08 -16.45 14.80
C LEU A 19 -6.27 -16.80 16.28
N TRP A 20 -7.45 -17.34 16.59
CA TRP A 20 -7.86 -17.71 17.94
C TRP A 20 -8.12 -19.22 17.99
N ALA A 21 -7.32 -19.92 18.79
CA ALA A 21 -7.57 -21.32 19.15
C ALA A 21 -8.71 -21.35 20.16
N ALA A 22 -9.77 -22.08 19.83
CA ALA A 22 -10.96 -22.24 20.65
C ALA A 22 -10.90 -23.55 21.44
N PHE A 23 -11.31 -23.49 22.70
CA PHE A 23 -11.38 -24.62 23.63
C PHE A 23 -12.73 -24.61 24.33
N ASP A 24 -13.34 -25.79 24.52
CA ASP A 24 -14.56 -25.89 25.32
C ASP A 24 -14.27 -25.84 26.84
N LEU A 25 -15.30 -25.99 27.68
CA LEU A 25 -15.15 -26.03 29.14
C LEU A 25 -14.37 -27.26 29.65
N THR A 26 -14.19 -28.29 28.83
CA THR A 26 -13.41 -29.50 29.15
C THR A 26 -11.95 -29.39 28.70
N ALA A 27 -11.57 -28.25 28.10
CA ALA A 27 -10.29 -27.97 27.47
C ALA A 27 -10.03 -28.79 26.18
N GLU A 28 -11.07 -29.32 25.55
CA GLU A 28 -11.00 -29.92 24.22
C GLU A 28 -10.77 -28.83 23.18
N TYR A 29 -9.84 -29.08 22.25
CA TYR A 29 -9.53 -28.14 21.16
C TYR A 29 -10.57 -28.23 20.05
N LEU A 30 -11.23 -27.11 19.77
CA LEU A 30 -12.32 -27.02 18.80
C LEU A 30 -11.88 -26.52 17.42
N GLY A 31 -10.67 -25.97 17.31
CA GLY A 31 -10.14 -25.41 16.07
C GLY A 31 -9.52 -24.03 16.23
N THR A 32 -9.09 -23.46 15.11
CA THR A 32 -8.51 -22.12 15.04
C THR A 32 -9.30 -21.28 14.05
N PHE A 33 -9.70 -20.08 14.47
CA PHE A 33 -10.65 -19.22 13.75
C PHE A 33 -10.20 -17.76 13.75
N THR A 34 -10.64 -16.99 12.76
CA THR A 34 -10.58 -15.51 12.81
C THR A 34 -11.72 -14.96 13.67
N LEU A 35 -11.62 -13.71 14.11
CA LEU A 35 -12.71 -13.07 14.85
C LEU A 35 -14.02 -13.01 14.04
N ASP A 36 -13.94 -12.78 12.73
CA ASP A 36 -15.14 -12.72 11.86
C ASP A 36 -15.84 -14.08 11.78
N GLN A 37 -15.08 -15.18 11.70
CA GLN A 37 -15.63 -16.55 11.74
C GLN A 37 -16.27 -16.85 13.10
N LEU A 38 -15.66 -16.37 14.19
CA LEU A 38 -16.22 -16.49 15.53
C LEU A 38 -17.52 -15.70 15.68
N HIS A 39 -17.62 -14.48 15.14
CA HIS A 39 -18.87 -13.70 15.07
C HIS A 39 -19.96 -14.46 14.32
N GLU A 40 -19.64 -15.01 13.17
CA GLU A 40 -20.60 -15.78 12.37
C GLU A 40 -21.08 -17.02 13.15
N MET A 41 -20.17 -17.80 13.75
CA MET A 41 -20.54 -18.97 14.54
C MET A 41 -21.34 -18.61 15.80
N ALA A 42 -20.95 -17.54 16.51
CA ALA A 42 -21.66 -17.05 17.69
C ALA A 42 -23.08 -16.56 17.36
N SER A 43 -23.28 -15.97 16.18
CA SER A 43 -24.61 -15.56 15.70
C SER A 43 -25.55 -16.74 15.45
N ARG A 44 -24.99 -17.89 15.07
CA ARG A 44 -25.72 -19.15 14.84
C ARG A 44 -25.90 -19.95 16.12
N GLU A 45 -24.90 -19.94 16.99
CA GLU A 45 -24.81 -20.76 18.19
C GLU A 45 -24.25 -19.96 19.38
N GLY A 46 -25.12 -19.57 20.32
CA GLY A 46 -24.74 -18.76 21.49
C GLY A 46 -23.69 -19.39 22.42
N LYS A 47 -23.40 -20.69 22.27
CA LYS A 47 -22.38 -21.40 23.08
C LYS A 47 -20.96 -20.87 22.87
N TRP A 48 -20.65 -20.33 21.68
CA TRP A 48 -19.33 -19.76 21.38
C TRP A 48 -19.02 -18.49 22.20
N ILE A 49 -20.05 -17.85 22.76
CA ILE A 49 -19.90 -16.68 23.61
C ILE A 49 -19.67 -17.09 25.07
N SER A 50 -20.40 -18.09 25.57
CA SER A 50 -20.51 -18.38 27.01
C SER A 50 -19.79 -19.65 27.49
N ALA A 51 -19.48 -20.58 26.58
CA ALA A 51 -18.96 -21.91 26.92
C ALA A 51 -17.65 -22.27 26.19
N VAL A 52 -17.04 -21.30 25.51
CA VAL A 52 -15.79 -21.47 24.77
C VAL A 52 -14.77 -20.44 25.27
N GLN A 53 -13.55 -20.90 25.51
CA GLN A 53 -12.41 -20.07 25.88
C GLN A 53 -11.41 -20.02 24.74
N TYR A 54 -10.72 -18.89 24.62
CA TYR A 54 -9.88 -18.61 23.46
C TYR A 54 -8.44 -18.31 23.84
N ARG A 55 -7.52 -18.69 22.96
CA ARG A 55 -6.10 -18.37 23.06
C ARG A 55 -5.59 -17.85 21.73
N ARG A 56 -4.71 -16.85 21.73
CA ARG A 56 -4.04 -16.41 20.50
C ARG A 56 -3.19 -17.55 19.95
N ALA A 57 -3.46 -17.93 18.69
CA ALA A 57 -2.86 -19.07 18.01
C ALA A 57 -1.86 -18.65 16.91
N GLY A 58 -1.99 -17.42 16.40
CA GLY A 58 -1.13 -16.90 15.36
C GLY A 58 -1.77 -15.73 14.64
N GLN A 59 -1.28 -15.46 13.43
CA GLN A 59 -1.84 -14.50 12.50
C GLN A 59 -1.90 -15.10 11.09
N ARG A 60 -2.85 -14.64 10.27
CA ARG A 60 -2.88 -14.89 8.83
C ARG A 60 -3.12 -13.58 8.07
N ILE A 61 -2.70 -13.50 6.82
CA ILE A 61 -3.02 -12.35 5.95
C ILE A 61 -4.54 -12.23 5.83
N ASP A 62 -5.03 -10.99 5.90
CA ASP A 62 -6.40 -10.69 5.51
C ASP A 62 -6.50 -10.79 3.99
N GLU A 63 -7.21 -11.79 3.46
CA GLU A 63 -7.40 -11.98 2.02
C GLU A 63 -8.15 -10.79 1.38
N ALA A 64 -8.97 -10.06 2.16
CA ALA A 64 -9.59 -8.83 1.67
C ALA A 64 -8.54 -7.72 1.45
N ALA A 65 -7.42 -7.73 2.17
CA ALA A 65 -6.29 -6.84 1.88
C ALA A 65 -5.62 -7.19 0.54
N LEU A 66 -5.71 -8.45 0.10
CA LEU A 66 -5.23 -8.91 -1.21
C LEU A 66 -6.21 -8.62 -2.37
N ALA A 67 -7.36 -7.98 -2.11
CA ALA A 67 -8.37 -7.72 -3.13
C ALA A 67 -7.90 -6.73 -4.21
N THR A 68 -6.85 -5.94 -3.95
CA THR A 68 -6.23 -5.07 -4.95
C THR A 68 -5.55 -5.90 -6.03
N ARG A 69 -6.03 -5.79 -7.26
CA ARG A 69 -5.43 -6.45 -8.41
C ARG A 69 -4.28 -5.60 -8.95
N PHE A 70 -3.06 -6.11 -8.83
CA PHE A 70 -1.88 -5.52 -9.45
C PHE A 70 -1.77 -6.00 -10.91
N ASN A 71 -1.61 -5.07 -11.87
CA ASN A 71 -1.68 -5.37 -13.31
C ASN A 71 -0.31 -5.65 -13.95
N GLY A 72 0.79 -5.43 -13.22
CA GLY A 72 2.17 -5.64 -13.70
C GLY A 72 2.84 -6.93 -13.25
N LEU A 73 2.27 -7.63 -12.27
CA LEU A 73 2.85 -8.85 -11.72
C LEU A 73 2.74 -10.04 -12.68
N CYS A 74 3.82 -10.84 -12.79
CA CYS A 74 3.75 -12.08 -13.54
C CYS A 74 2.91 -13.12 -12.80
N LYS A 75 2.47 -14.15 -13.53
CA LYS A 75 1.67 -15.23 -12.94
C LYS A 75 2.47 -15.97 -11.87
N GLY A 76 2.04 -15.85 -10.62
CA GLY A 76 2.65 -16.50 -9.47
C GLY A 76 3.41 -15.52 -8.56
N ASP A 77 3.70 -14.32 -9.05
CA ASP A 77 4.34 -13.27 -8.27
C ASP A 77 3.35 -12.64 -7.29
N SER A 78 3.90 -12.16 -6.20
CA SER A 78 3.19 -11.52 -5.11
C SER A 78 3.88 -10.22 -4.71
N PRO A 79 3.15 -9.20 -4.22
CA PRO A 79 3.77 -8.03 -3.60
C PRO A 79 4.78 -8.36 -2.49
N PHE A 80 4.67 -9.54 -1.87
CA PHE A 80 5.58 -10.01 -0.82
C PHE A 80 6.93 -10.51 -1.32
N ASP A 81 7.10 -10.69 -2.63
CA ASP A 81 8.37 -11.12 -3.22
C ASP A 81 9.36 -9.93 -3.36
N PHE A 82 8.87 -8.70 -3.14
CA PHE A 82 9.66 -7.47 -3.24
C PHE A 82 10.09 -6.97 -1.86
N THR A 83 11.23 -6.28 -1.80
CA THR A 83 11.76 -5.69 -0.55
C THR A 83 11.59 -4.18 -0.46
N GLY A 84 10.92 -3.58 -1.43
CA GLY A 84 10.72 -2.13 -1.54
C GLY A 84 9.93 -1.79 -2.80
N PHE A 85 9.26 -0.65 -2.79
CA PHE A 85 8.45 -0.18 -3.93
C PHE A 85 8.96 1.17 -4.42
N ARG A 86 8.76 1.44 -5.70
CA ARG A 86 9.14 2.70 -6.33
C ARG A 86 8.02 3.19 -7.21
N ILE A 87 7.65 4.46 -7.09
CA ILE A 87 6.77 5.14 -8.04
C ILE A 87 7.61 5.99 -9.00
N SER A 88 7.31 5.90 -10.29
CA SER A 88 8.01 6.62 -11.35
C SER A 88 7.05 7.16 -12.41
N PRO A 89 7.28 8.36 -12.95
CA PRO A 89 6.56 8.87 -14.11
C PRO A 89 7.06 8.13 -15.35
N VAL A 90 6.15 7.74 -16.24
CA VAL A 90 6.47 6.92 -17.41
C VAL A 90 5.87 7.53 -18.66
N ARG A 91 6.62 7.51 -19.77
CA ARG A 91 6.14 7.89 -21.11
C ARG A 91 6.41 6.78 -22.12
N ASN A 92 5.65 6.75 -23.22
CA ASN A 92 5.99 5.92 -24.37
C ASN A 92 7.03 6.67 -25.21
N GLU A 93 8.20 6.08 -25.39
CA GLU A 93 9.28 6.60 -26.23
C GLU A 93 9.01 6.39 -27.72
N SER A 94 8.10 5.46 -28.05
CA SER A 94 7.79 5.11 -29.44
C SER A 94 6.81 6.09 -30.06
N ASP A 95 7.24 6.73 -31.16
CA ASP A 95 6.35 7.44 -32.09
C ASP A 95 5.46 6.47 -32.91
N ASP A 96 5.80 5.18 -32.93
CA ASP A 96 4.99 4.13 -33.55
C ASP A 96 3.89 3.68 -32.58
N PRO A 97 2.60 3.91 -32.91
CA PRO A 97 1.48 3.52 -32.06
C PRO A 97 1.32 2.00 -31.90
N GLU A 98 1.99 1.18 -32.71
CA GLU A 98 2.00 -0.29 -32.58
C GLU A 98 3.17 -0.81 -31.70
N CYS A 99 4.11 0.06 -31.34
CA CYS A 99 5.23 -0.28 -30.47
C CYS A 99 5.11 0.43 -29.12
N THR A 100 5.12 -0.35 -28.03
CA THR A 100 5.14 0.18 -26.66
C THR A 100 6.54 0.03 -26.09
N CYS A 101 7.29 1.14 -26.00
CA CYS A 101 8.58 1.20 -25.31
C CYS A 101 8.47 2.23 -24.20
N PHE A 102 8.19 1.75 -22.99
CA PHE A 102 7.98 2.63 -21.84
C PHE A 102 9.29 2.91 -21.12
N GLU A 103 9.55 4.18 -20.83
CA GLU A 103 10.70 4.62 -20.05
C GLU A 103 10.30 5.57 -18.93
N VAL A 104 11.15 5.62 -17.89
CA VAL A 104 11.01 6.61 -16.82
C VAL A 104 11.44 7.97 -17.35
N CYS A 105 10.58 8.99 -17.21
CA CYS A 105 10.79 10.33 -17.77
C CYS A 105 10.80 11.42 -16.70
N GLU A 106 10.76 12.70 -17.10
CA GLU A 106 10.46 13.80 -16.17
C GLU A 106 8.95 13.85 -15.88
N PRO A 107 8.51 14.36 -14.71
CA PRO A 107 7.10 14.37 -14.32
C PRO A 107 6.19 15.15 -15.29
N GLY A 108 6.71 16.21 -15.90
CA GLY A 108 5.96 17.02 -16.88
C GLY A 108 5.74 16.35 -18.23
N GLU A 109 6.40 15.22 -18.50
CA GLU A 109 6.35 14.51 -19.78
C GLU A 109 5.59 13.18 -19.69
N GLN A 110 5.10 12.84 -18.49
CA GLN A 110 4.55 11.52 -18.22
C GLN A 110 3.23 11.31 -18.97
N ALA A 111 3.02 10.07 -19.41
CA ALA A 111 1.72 9.57 -19.82
C ALA A 111 0.94 9.04 -18.60
N PHE A 112 1.61 8.38 -17.66
CA PHE A 112 1.04 7.83 -16.43
C PHE A 112 2.13 7.55 -15.40
N TRP A 113 1.72 7.12 -14.20
CA TRP A 113 2.62 6.66 -13.14
C TRP A 113 2.69 5.14 -13.13
N SER A 114 3.89 4.59 -12.93
CA SER A 114 4.07 3.15 -12.70
C SER A 114 4.71 2.91 -11.34
N VAL A 115 4.25 1.85 -10.67
CA VAL A 115 4.82 1.34 -9.44
C VAL A 115 5.63 0.07 -9.75
N TYR A 116 6.87 0.06 -9.30
CA TYR A 116 7.81 -1.04 -9.42
C TYR A 116 8.12 -1.63 -8.05
N GLY A 117 8.43 -2.93 -8.01
CA GLY A 117 8.90 -3.64 -6.82
C GLY A 117 10.35 -4.08 -7.02
N PHE A 118 11.19 -3.92 -6.00
CA PHE A 118 12.58 -4.39 -6.06
C PHE A 118 12.65 -5.86 -5.69
N HIS A 119 12.97 -6.72 -6.66
CA HIS A 119 13.12 -8.15 -6.45
C HIS A 119 14.55 -8.46 -6.03
N ALA A 120 14.78 -8.79 -4.75
CA ALA A 120 16.13 -8.89 -4.19
C ALA A 120 17.00 -9.98 -4.84
N GLU A 121 16.42 -11.14 -5.19
CA GLU A 121 17.18 -12.24 -5.81
C GLU A 121 17.62 -11.92 -7.24
N ALA A 122 16.70 -11.40 -8.07
CA ALA A 122 16.98 -10.97 -9.43
C ALA A 122 17.74 -9.62 -9.51
N ARG A 123 17.77 -8.86 -8.40
CA ARG A 123 18.43 -7.56 -8.25
C ARG A 123 17.94 -6.52 -9.25
N GLU A 124 16.64 -6.54 -9.52
CA GLU A 124 16.00 -5.68 -10.52
C GLU A 124 14.70 -5.08 -10.01
N TRP A 125 14.28 -4.00 -10.67
CA TRP A 125 12.97 -3.39 -10.46
C TRP A 125 12.00 -3.97 -11.47
N LEU A 126 11.00 -4.69 -10.98
CA LEU A 126 9.95 -5.29 -11.79
C LEU A 126 8.68 -4.46 -11.70
N LEU A 127 7.92 -4.40 -12.79
CA LEU A 127 6.64 -3.72 -12.79
C LEU A 127 5.67 -4.43 -11.83
N VAL A 128 5.03 -3.64 -10.97
CA VAL A 128 3.96 -4.12 -10.08
C VAL A 128 2.63 -3.60 -10.59
N HIS A 129 2.56 -2.33 -10.97
CA HIS A 129 1.31 -1.72 -11.39
C HIS A 129 1.54 -0.50 -12.29
N ASP A 130 0.83 -0.43 -13.41
CA ASP A 130 0.63 0.81 -14.18
C ASP A 130 -0.67 1.46 -13.73
N CYS A 131 -0.59 2.70 -13.24
CA CYS A 131 -1.71 3.39 -12.62
C CYS A 131 -2.63 4.03 -13.68
N GLU A 132 -3.94 3.81 -13.52
CA GLU A 132 -4.98 4.68 -14.03
C GLU A 132 -4.89 6.06 -13.37
N ALA A 133 -5.41 7.09 -14.06
CA ALA A 133 -5.33 8.46 -13.57
C ALA A 133 -6.01 8.62 -12.19
N GLY A 134 -5.23 9.01 -11.18
CA GLY A 134 -5.70 9.32 -9.83
C GLY A 134 -5.64 8.15 -8.84
N GLU A 135 -5.20 6.96 -9.25
CA GLU A 135 -5.07 5.81 -8.34
C GLU A 135 -3.67 5.65 -7.74
N GLU A 136 -2.66 6.37 -8.25
CA GLU A 136 -1.25 6.19 -7.92
C GLU A 136 -0.95 6.26 -6.42
N GLY A 137 -1.57 7.19 -5.71
CA GLY A 137 -1.46 7.30 -4.25
C GLY A 137 -2.11 6.12 -3.52
N GLU A 138 -3.25 5.63 -4.01
CA GLU A 138 -3.98 4.50 -3.41
C GLU A 138 -3.21 3.19 -3.61
N ILE A 139 -2.68 2.94 -4.81
CA ILE A 139 -1.87 1.75 -5.11
C ILE A 139 -0.63 1.71 -4.23
N LEU A 140 0.11 2.84 -4.14
CA LEU A 140 1.30 2.92 -3.30
C LEU A 140 0.95 2.71 -1.82
N ALA A 141 -0.14 3.29 -1.34
CA ALA A 141 -0.62 3.11 0.03
C ALA A 141 -1.03 1.67 0.33
N ARG A 142 -1.72 0.99 -0.60
CA ARG A 142 -2.06 -0.43 -0.47
C ARG A 142 -0.82 -1.30 -0.38
N LEU A 143 0.18 -1.07 -1.22
CA LEU A 143 1.43 -1.84 -1.18
C LEU A 143 2.16 -1.68 0.15
N VAL A 144 2.22 -0.46 0.68
CA VAL A 144 2.84 -0.19 1.99
C VAL A 144 2.02 -0.80 3.13
N GLU A 145 0.70 -0.70 3.10
CA GLU A 145 -0.19 -1.35 4.08
C GLU A 145 -0.04 -2.88 4.05
N LEU A 146 0.07 -3.46 2.85
CA LEU A 146 0.20 -4.89 2.62
C LEU A 146 1.54 -5.45 3.02
N THR A 147 2.62 -4.72 2.79
CA THR A 147 3.99 -5.25 2.92
C THR A 147 4.76 -4.66 4.10
N GLY A 148 4.43 -3.44 4.51
CA GLY A 148 5.19 -2.64 5.47
C GLY A 148 6.52 -2.13 4.92
N HIS A 149 6.77 -2.26 3.62
CA HIS A 149 8.03 -1.81 3.01
C HIS A 149 8.08 -0.30 2.83
N LEU A 150 9.30 0.21 2.69
CA LEU A 150 9.57 1.59 2.33
C LEU A 150 9.31 1.82 0.84
N VAL A 151 9.14 3.09 0.49
CA VAL A 151 8.89 3.54 -0.88
C VAL A 151 10.05 4.40 -1.40
N GLU A 152 10.19 4.43 -2.71
CA GLU A 152 11.05 5.30 -3.47
C GLU A 152 10.21 6.12 -4.45
N TYR A 153 10.54 7.38 -4.61
CA TYR A 153 10.14 8.14 -5.79
C TYR A 153 11.35 8.24 -6.73
N ARG A 154 11.12 8.09 -8.03
CA ARG A 154 12.18 8.27 -9.03
C ARG A 154 11.64 8.73 -10.37
N ASP A 155 12.21 9.80 -10.91
CA ASP A 155 12.04 10.23 -12.30
C ASP A 155 13.39 10.20 -13.04
N ALA A 156 13.46 10.80 -14.23
CA ALA A 156 14.68 10.85 -15.03
C ALA A 156 15.83 11.63 -14.36
N GLY A 157 15.52 12.67 -13.58
CA GLY A 157 16.50 13.59 -13.00
C GLY A 157 16.80 13.41 -11.51
N LYS A 158 15.86 12.84 -10.74
CA LYS A 158 15.88 12.79 -9.27
C LYS A 158 15.34 11.46 -8.74
N ALA A 159 15.89 11.06 -7.59
CA ALA A 159 15.44 9.88 -6.85
C ALA A 159 15.45 10.16 -5.34
N TYR A 160 14.39 9.74 -4.65
CA TYR A 160 14.23 9.78 -3.20
C TYR A 160 13.94 8.37 -2.70
N ALA A 161 14.96 7.69 -2.21
CA ALA A 161 14.89 6.27 -1.83
C ALA A 161 14.67 6.06 -0.33
N ASN A 162 14.21 4.86 0.04
CA ASN A 162 14.05 4.39 1.42
C ASN A 162 13.22 5.35 2.30
N THR A 163 12.16 5.91 1.73
CA THR A 163 11.28 6.87 2.41
C THR A 163 10.06 6.15 2.98
N ARG A 164 9.56 6.57 4.13
CA ARG A 164 8.24 6.11 4.59
C ARG A 164 7.18 6.80 3.74
N LEU A 165 6.08 6.10 3.45
CA LEU A 165 4.99 6.71 2.67
C LEU A 165 4.51 8.04 3.26
N ALA A 166 4.44 8.14 4.58
CA ALA A 166 4.02 9.35 5.29
C ALA A 166 4.94 10.56 5.06
N ASP A 167 6.22 10.32 4.80
CA ASP A 167 7.22 11.38 4.64
C ASP A 167 7.36 11.81 3.16
N LEU A 168 6.93 10.96 2.22
CA LEU A 168 7.09 11.18 0.79
C LEU A 168 6.39 12.46 0.28
N PRO A 169 5.15 12.82 0.70
CA PRO A 169 4.53 14.07 0.29
C PRO A 169 5.27 15.34 0.73
N GLU A 170 5.95 15.30 1.87
CA GLU A 170 6.75 16.42 2.35
C GLU A 170 8.01 16.59 1.50
N ILE A 171 8.68 15.49 1.15
CA ILE A 171 9.83 15.50 0.25
C ILE A 171 9.44 16.03 -1.14
N ILE A 172 8.33 15.54 -1.70
CA ILE A 172 7.82 16.04 -2.99
C ILE A 172 7.42 17.52 -2.88
N GLY A 173 6.78 17.92 -1.77
CA GLY A 173 6.42 19.32 -1.52
C GLY A 173 7.63 20.25 -1.48
N GLN A 174 8.70 19.84 -0.80
CA GLN A 174 9.93 20.61 -0.77
C GLN A 174 10.55 20.74 -2.16
N ARG A 175 10.56 19.65 -2.95
CA ARG A 175 11.03 19.69 -4.33
C ARG A 175 10.26 20.71 -5.17
N ILE A 176 8.93 20.72 -5.08
CA ILE A 176 8.09 21.69 -5.79
C ILE A 176 8.51 23.12 -5.45
N LEU A 177 8.68 23.42 -4.16
CA LEU A 177 9.09 24.75 -3.69
C LEU A 177 10.50 25.15 -4.14
N ASP A 178 11.40 24.18 -4.28
CA ASP A 178 12.78 24.39 -4.75
C ASP A 178 12.85 24.62 -6.27
N GLU A 179 11.89 24.09 -7.04
CA GLU A 179 11.83 24.21 -8.51
C GLU A 179 11.04 25.44 -8.96
N VAL A 180 10.07 25.89 -8.16
CA VAL A 180 9.34 27.14 -8.41
C VAL A 180 10.29 28.33 -8.16
N PRO A 181 10.47 29.24 -9.14
CA PRO A 181 11.30 30.42 -8.96
C PRO A 181 10.88 31.25 -7.73
N ASP A 182 11.86 31.82 -7.02
CA ASP A 182 11.57 32.82 -6.01
C ASP A 182 10.90 34.04 -6.68
N GLN A 183 9.69 34.35 -6.26
CA GLN A 183 8.90 35.49 -6.75
C GLN A 183 8.59 36.45 -5.61
N ASP A 184 8.61 37.76 -5.92
CA ASP A 184 8.27 38.83 -4.98
C ASP A 184 6.78 38.79 -4.58
N ASP A 185 5.92 38.24 -5.44
CA ASP A 185 4.50 38.03 -5.17
C ASP A 185 4.26 36.61 -4.62
N PRO A 186 3.88 36.46 -3.34
CA PRO A 186 3.59 35.16 -2.75
C PRO A 186 2.42 34.43 -3.40
N ALA A 187 1.45 35.15 -3.98
CA ALA A 187 0.31 34.52 -4.62
C ALA A 187 0.72 33.86 -5.95
N ALA A 188 1.50 34.56 -6.77
CA ALA A 188 2.03 34.00 -8.01
C ALA A 188 2.94 32.80 -7.77
N ARG A 189 3.76 32.84 -6.69
CA ARG A 189 4.57 31.67 -6.29
C ARG A 189 3.72 30.47 -5.91
N ALA A 190 2.60 30.70 -5.22
CA ALA A 190 1.68 29.64 -4.83
C ALA A 190 0.98 29.03 -6.07
N ASP A 191 0.51 29.86 -6.99
CA ASP A 191 -0.10 29.41 -8.25
C ASP A 191 0.88 28.55 -9.08
N ASP A 192 2.15 28.94 -9.15
CA ASP A 192 3.18 28.15 -9.84
C ASP A 192 3.48 26.82 -9.13
N ALA A 193 3.46 26.80 -7.80
CA ALA A 193 3.59 25.58 -7.03
C ALA A 193 2.40 24.64 -7.26
N ASP A 194 1.18 25.18 -7.28
CA ASP A 194 -0.03 24.41 -7.55
C ASP A 194 -0.04 23.86 -8.99
N ALA A 195 0.53 24.59 -9.95
CA ALA A 195 0.69 24.15 -11.34
C ALA A 195 1.85 23.17 -11.58
N HIS A 196 2.66 22.87 -10.55
CA HIS A 196 3.81 21.99 -10.69
C HIS A 196 3.39 20.56 -11.07
N PRO A 197 4.07 19.87 -12.01
CA PRO A 197 3.73 18.51 -12.44
C PRO A 197 3.73 17.41 -11.36
N LEU A 198 4.13 17.73 -10.13
CA LEU A 198 4.18 16.80 -9.00
C LEU A 198 3.10 17.06 -7.96
N THR A 199 2.35 18.16 -8.09
CA THR A 199 1.31 18.55 -7.16
C THR A 199 0.24 17.47 -7.09
N ASP A 200 -0.26 17.01 -8.23
CA ASP A 200 -1.26 15.94 -8.29
C ASP A 200 -0.78 14.67 -7.58
N LEU A 201 0.43 14.18 -7.88
CA LEU A 201 0.97 12.98 -7.22
C LEU A 201 1.05 13.17 -5.69
N ARG A 202 1.57 14.31 -5.24
CA ARG A 202 1.69 14.62 -3.81
C ARG A 202 0.34 14.59 -3.13
N GLU A 203 -0.68 15.20 -3.73
CA GLU A 203 -2.03 15.24 -3.20
C GLU A 203 -2.66 13.85 -3.15
N ARG A 204 -2.51 13.04 -4.21
CA ARG A 204 -3.03 11.67 -4.24
C ARG A 204 -2.43 10.80 -3.16
N ILE A 205 -1.13 10.92 -2.88
CA ILE A 205 -0.49 10.20 -1.78
C ILE A 205 -1.06 10.67 -0.43
N LEU A 206 -1.22 11.99 -0.22
CA LEU A 206 -1.80 12.54 1.02
C LEU A 206 -3.24 12.05 1.24
N GLU A 207 -4.08 12.10 0.21
CA GLU A 207 -5.45 11.59 0.25
C GLU A 207 -5.49 10.11 0.65
N ALA A 208 -4.61 9.29 0.04
CA ALA A 208 -4.55 7.86 0.32
C ALA A 208 -4.11 7.56 1.77
N ILE A 209 -3.17 8.34 2.31
CA ILE A 209 -2.76 8.25 3.72
C ILE A 209 -3.92 8.65 4.64
N GLN A 210 -4.59 9.77 4.37
CA GLN A 210 -5.69 10.29 5.19
C GLN A 210 -6.89 9.33 5.25
N ARG A 211 -7.19 8.61 4.16
CA ARG A 211 -8.25 7.58 4.15
C ARG A 211 -7.98 6.40 5.09
N ARG A 212 -6.74 6.24 5.55
CA ARG A 212 -6.29 5.13 6.42
C ARG A 212 -6.00 5.56 7.86
N ALA A 213 -6.04 6.86 8.15
CA ALA A 213 -5.84 7.44 9.49
C ALA A 213 -7.14 7.41 10.30
#